data_AF-A0A524LLE3-F1
#
_entry.id   AF-A0A524LLE3-F1
#
_cell.length_a   1.000
_cell.length_b   1.000
_cell.length_c   1.000
_cell.angle_alpha   90.00
_cell.angle_beta   90.00
_cell.angle_gamma   90.00
#
_symmetry.space_group_name_H-M   'P 1'
#
loop_
_entity.id
_entity.type
_entity.pdbx_description
1 polymer ?
#
loop_
_entity_poly.entity_id
_entity_poly.type
_entity_poly.pdbx_seq_one_letter_code
_entity_poly.pdbx_strand_id
1 'polypeptide(L)' 'MTSNEIQFDEIRNRLLEEELVYQLKGEHGNPYLSLTDKGLAVINRLYEIERILEGEDVDTE' A
#
# COMPACT_ATOMS: atom_id res chain seq x y z
N MET A 1 3.96 6.19 -23.87
CA MET A 1 4.09 5.54 -22.55
C MET A 1 5.25 6.20 -21.86
N THR A 2 4.97 6.89 -20.77
CA THR A 2 6.00 7.59 -20.00
C THR A 2 6.66 6.62 -19.03
N SER A 3 7.94 6.81 -18.69
CA SER A 3 8.69 5.89 -17.82
C SER A 3 8.02 5.63 -16.45
N ASN A 4 7.18 6.57 -15.98
CA ASN A 4 6.43 6.45 -14.73
C ASN A 4 5.25 5.46 -14.80
N GLU A 5 4.60 5.32 -15.97
CA GLU A 5 3.49 4.36 -16.14
C GLU A 5 3.99 2.92 -16.03
N ILE A 6 5.16 2.63 -16.60
CA ILE A 6 5.80 1.30 -16.55
C ILE A 6 6.15 0.93 -15.10
N GLN A 7 6.66 1.88 -14.31
CA GLN A 7 7.00 1.66 -12.90
C GLN A 7 5.75 1.43 -12.03
N PHE A 8 4.68 2.17 -12.29
CA PHE A 8 3.42 1.97 -11.56
C PHE A 8 2.81 0.59 -11.85
N ASP A 9 2.76 0.21 -13.12
CA ASP A 9 2.21 -1.09 -13.53
C ASP A 9 3.03 -2.25 -12.93
N GLU A 10 4.35 -2.13 -12.88
CA GLU A 10 5.22 -3.12 -12.24
C GLU A 10 4.92 -3.26 -10.75
N ILE A 11 4.84 -2.15 -10.02
CA ILE A 11 4.53 -2.15 -8.58
C ILE A 11 3.14 -2.75 -8.35
N ARG A 12 2.12 -2.31 -9.10
CA ARG A 12 0.75 -2.83 -9.00
C ARG A 12 0.73 -4.35 -9.19
N ASN A 13 1.38 -4.84 -10.24
CA ASN A 13 1.36 -6.26 -10.57
C ASN A 13 2.04 -7.08 -9.46
N ARG A 14 3.17 -6.60 -8.92
CA ARG A 14 3.84 -7.26 -7.79
C ARG A 14 2.96 -7.28 -6.52
N LEU A 15 2.25 -6.20 -6.23
CA LEU A 15 1.33 -6.15 -5.08
C LEU A 15 0.15 -7.13 -5.24
N LEU A 16 -0.31 -7.34 -6.49
CA LEU A 16 -1.35 -8.33 -6.81
C LEU A 16 -0.82 -9.77 -6.70
N GLU A 17 0.36 -10.04 -7.26
CA GLU A 17 1.03 -11.34 -7.20
C GLU A 17 1.31 -11.80 -5.77
N GLU A 18 1.68 -10.85 -4.90
CA GLU A 18 1.95 -11.09 -3.48
C GLU A 18 0.68 -11.08 -2.60
N GLU A 19 -0.52 -10.97 -3.20
CA GLU A 19 -1.81 -10.94 -2.51
C GLU A 19 -1.90 -9.83 -1.44
N LEU A 20 -1.21 -8.70 -1.65
CA LEU A 20 -1.25 -7.53 -0.76
C LEU A 20 -2.41 -6.60 -1.08
N VAL A 21 -2.92 -6.64 -2.32
CA VAL A 21 -4.10 -5.89 -2.75
C VAL A 21 -5.05 -6.77 -3.57
N TYR A 22 -6.33 -6.44 -3.54
CA TYR A 22 -7.34 -6.86 -4.51
C TYR A 22 -7.46 -5.80 -5.61
N GLN A 23 -7.69 -6.24 -6.85
CA GLN A 23 -8.19 -5.37 -7.91
C GLN A 23 -9.69 -5.55 -8.06
N LEU A 24 -10.44 -4.48 -7.81
CA LEU A 24 -11.89 -4.45 -7.82
C LEU A 24 -12.40 -3.46 -8.88
N LYS A 25 -13.70 -3.50 -9.18
CA LYS A 25 -14.37 -2.57 -10.08
C LYS A 25 -15.24 -1.62 -9.26
N GLY A 26 -14.97 -0.32 -9.39
CA GLY A 26 -15.74 0.74 -8.74
C GLY A 26 -16.93 1.18 -9.58
N GLU A 27 -17.53 2.31 -9.20
CA GLU A 27 -18.59 2.93 -9.98
C GLU A 27 -18.14 3.24 -11.41
N HIS A 28 -19.05 3.05 -12.36
CA HIS A 28 -18.80 3.18 -13.80
C HIS A 28 -17.75 2.20 -14.36
N GLY A 29 -17.40 1.14 -13.61
CA GLY A 29 -16.49 0.07 -14.07
C GLY A 29 -15.00 0.43 -13.97
N ASN A 30 -14.67 1.55 -13.32
CA ASN A 30 -13.28 1.96 -13.15
C ASN A 30 -12.54 1.03 -12.18
N PRO A 31 -11.38 0.47 -12.54
CA PRO A 31 -10.63 -0.39 -11.64
C PRO A 31 -10.05 0.40 -10.47
N TYR A 32 -10.05 -0.20 -9.28
CA TYR A 32 -9.34 0.33 -8.12
C TYR A 32 -8.70 -0.81 -7.32
N LEU A 33 -7.74 -0.44 -6.47
CA LEU A 33 -7.05 -1.37 -5.59
C LEU A 33 -7.58 -1.21 -4.16
N SER A 34 -7.77 -2.32 -3.47
CA SER A 34 -8.12 -2.35 -2.04
C SER A 34 -7.13 -3.26 -1.31
N LEU A 35 -6.73 -2.91 -0.09
CA LEU A 35 -5.83 -3.76 0.69
C LEU A 35 -6.51 -5.08 1.05
N THR A 36 -5.73 -6.16 1.03
CA THR A 36 -6.13 -7.41 1.70
C THR A 36 -5.82 -7.31 3.20
N ASP A 37 -6.28 -8.28 4.01
CA ASP A 37 -5.88 -8.37 5.41
C ASP A 37 -4.36 -8.46 5.57
N LYS A 38 -3.68 -9.18 4.64
CA LYS A 38 -2.22 -9.27 4.58
C LYS A 38 -1.59 -7.92 4.25
N GLY A 39 -2.14 -7.19 3.27
CA GLY A 39 -1.70 -5.84 2.91
C GLY A 39 -1.84 -4.86 4.07
N LEU A 40 -2.98 -4.89 4.77
CA LEU A 40 -3.23 -4.06 5.94
C LEU A 40 -2.22 -4.34 7.07
N ALA A 41 -1.92 -5.60 7.35
CA ALA A 41 -0.93 -5.98 8.36
C ALA A 41 0.49 -5.46 8.04
N VAL A 42 0.88 -5.44 6.76
CA VAL A 42 2.16 -4.88 6.32
C VAL A 42 2.18 -3.37 6.53
N ILE A 43 1.13 -2.67 6.09
CA ILE A 43 1.03 -1.21 6.25
C ILE A 43 1.07 -0.79 7.72
N ASN A 44 0.38 -1.50 8.60
CA ASN A 44 0.40 -1.21 10.04
C ASN A 44 1.83 -1.28 10.62
N ARG A 45 2.63 -2.26 10.19
CA ARG A 45 4.05 -2.36 10.61
C ARG A 45 4.91 -1.24 10.03
N LEU A 46 4.65 -0.84 8.79
CA LEU A 46 5.39 0.27 8.17
C LEU A 46 5.11 1.59 8.89
N TYR A 47 3.85 1.86 9.27
CA TYR A 47 3.50 3.04 10.06
C TYR A 47 4.15 3.03 11.44
N GLU A 48 4.21 1.87 12.10
CA GLU A 48 4.90 1.76 13.39
C GLU A 48 6.39 2.09 13.26
N ILE A 49 7.05 1.59 12.20
CA ILE A 49 8.46 1.89 11.91
C ILE A 49 8.65 3.37 11.59
N GLU A 50 7.80 3.95 10.74
CA GLU A 50 7.82 5.38 10.38
C GLU A 50 7.73 6.25 11.64
N ARG A 51 6.80 5.93 12.54
CA ARG A 51 6.62 6.62 13.81
C ARG A 51 7.85 6.56 14.73
N ILE A 52 8.53 5.42 14.77
CA ILE A 52 9.80 5.27 15.52
C ILE A 52 10.90 6.12 14.89
N LEU A 53 10.98 6.16 13.56
CA LEU A 53 12.00 6.91 12.82
C LEU A 53 11.78 8.42 12.89
N GLU A 54 10.52 8.87 12.87
CA GLU A 54 10.13 10.28 13.00
C GLU A 54 10.34 10.82 14.42
N GLY A 55 10.70 9.95 15.36
CA GLY A 55 11.04 10.35 16.71
C GLY A 55 9.85 10.94 17.43
N GLU A 56 8.69 10.26 17.36
CA GLU A 56 7.57 10.57 18.25
C GLU A 56 8.12 10.58 19.68
N ASP A 57 8.32 11.79 20.22
CA ASP A 57 8.66 12.06 21.59
C ASP A 57 7.61 11.34 22.42
N VAL A 58 8.00 10.19 22.97
CA VAL A 58 7.25 9.55 24.04
C VAL A 58 7.46 10.43 25.26
N ASP A 59 6.79 11.58 25.28
CA ASP A 59 6.43 12.30 26.50
C ASP A 59 5.48 11.38 27.29
N THR A 60 6.05 10.33 27.87
CA THR A 60 5.50 9.67 29.04
C THR A 60 5.77 10.58 30.23
N GLU A 61 4.70 11.26 30.65
CA GLU A 61 4.40 11.82 31.99
C GLU A 61 5.55 12.16 32.95
#